data_AF-A0A956SSW8-F1
#
_entry.id   AF-A0A956SSW8-F1
#
_cell.length_a   1.000
_cell.length_b   1.000
_cell.length_c   1.000
_cell.angle_alpha   90.00
_cell.angle_beta   90.00
_cell.angle_gamma   90.00
#
_symmetry.space_group_name_H-M   'P 1'
#
loop_
_entity.id
_entity.type
_entity.pdbx_description
1 polymer ?
#
loop_
_entity_poly.entity_id
_entity_poly.type
_entity_poly.pdbx_seq_one_letter_code
_entity_poly.pdbx_strand_id
1 'polypeptide(L)'
;MRQSAASFFEFLDQPIRVWARVLLALLVVPLALSFTVPLWNIYMKAPQYPEGLSLDIYLHKLEGGNDGHDITEINTLNHYI
;
A
#
# COMPACT_ATOMS: atom_id res chain seq x y z
N MET A 1 -5.57 28.68 -29.67
CA MET A 1 -6.12 27.36 -29.32
C MET A 1 -5.60 26.22 -30.21
N ARG A 2 -5.58 26.35 -31.55
CA ARG A 2 -5.07 25.28 -32.46
C ARG A 2 -3.57 24.93 -32.30
N GLN A 3 -2.70 25.91 -32.08
CA GLN A 3 -1.24 25.68 -31.93
C GLN A 3 -0.90 24.90 -30.65
N SER A 4 -1.56 25.22 -29.53
CA SER A 4 -1.32 24.52 -28.25
C SER A 4 -1.71 23.04 -28.31
N ALA A 5 -2.75 22.71 -29.07
CA ALA A 5 -3.13 21.32 -29.31
C ALA A 5 -2.09 20.60 -30.18
N ALA A 6 -1.63 21.23 -31.27
CA ALA A 6 -0.61 20.65 -32.14
C ALA A 6 0.73 20.38 -31.42
N SER A 7 1.22 21.35 -30.64
CA SER A 7 2.44 21.18 -29.84
C SER A 7 2.31 20.10 -28.76
N PHE A 8 1.09 19.89 -28.24
CA PHE A 8 0.82 18.83 -27.27
C PHE A 8 0.89 17.45 -27.93
N PHE A 9 0.30 17.27 -29.11
CA PHE A 9 0.39 16.00 -29.85
C PHE A 9 1.82 15.70 -30.32
N GLU A 10 2.56 16.71 -30.79
CA GLU A 10 3.97 16.55 -31.17
C GLU A 10 4.85 16.13 -29.98
N PHE A 11 4.54 16.59 -28.77
CA PHE A 11 5.19 16.13 -27.55
C PHE A 11 4.88 14.65 -27.25
N LEU A 12 3.63 14.21 -27.42
CA LEU A 12 3.23 12.82 -27.18
C LEU A 12 3.89 11.83 -28.16
N ASP A 13 4.18 12.26 -29.38
CA ASP A 13 4.88 11.45 -30.40
C ASP A 13 6.37 11.21 -30.08
N GLN A 14 6.93 11.95 -29.10
CA GLN A 14 8.32 11.77 -28.71
C GLN A 14 8.50 10.48 -27.89
N PRO A 15 9.47 9.61 -28.25
CA PRO A 15 9.73 8.41 -27.47
C PRO A 15 10.23 8.78 -26.07
N ILE A 16 9.78 8.01 -25.06
CA ILE A 16 10.24 8.19 -23.68
C ILE A 16 11.77 8.11 -23.64
N ARG A 17 12.40 9.16 -23.11
CA ARG A 17 13.85 9.27 -22.98
C ARG A 17 14.40 8.11 -22.15
N VAL A 18 15.59 7.60 -22.51
CA VAL A 18 16.18 6.41 -21.87
C VAL A 18 16.32 6.56 -20.35
N TRP A 19 16.72 7.72 -19.84
CA TRP A 19 16.82 7.97 -18.40
C TRP A 19 15.46 7.87 -17.69
N ALA A 20 14.38 8.31 -18.34
CA ALA A 20 13.04 8.21 -17.79
C ALA A 20 12.59 6.74 -17.73
N ARG A 21 12.97 5.92 -18.71
CA ARG A 21 12.75 4.46 -18.68
C ARG A 21 13.49 3.81 -17.52
N VAL A 22 14.74 4.21 -17.27
CA VAL A 22 15.53 3.71 -16.14
C VAL A 22 14.89 4.11 -14.81
N LEU A 23 14.44 5.36 -14.67
CA LEU A 23 13.71 5.80 -13.47
C LEU A 23 12.41 5.02 -13.29
N LEU A 24 11.63 4.81 -14.35
CA LEU A 24 10.40 4.02 -14.28
C LEU A 24 10.67 2.57 -13.84
N ALA A 25 11.72 1.94 -14.38
CA ALA A 25 12.14 0.61 -13.96
C ALA A 25 12.58 0.59 -12.48
N LEU A 26 13.29 1.63 -12.04
CA LEU A 26 13.73 1.76 -10.66
C LEU A 26 12.55 1.95 -9.68
N LEU A 27 11.49 2.63 -10.10
CA LEU A 27 10.26 2.80 -9.30
C LEU A 27 9.49 1.48 -9.07
N VAL A 28 9.72 0.45 -9.89
CA VAL A 28 9.15 -0.89 -9.66
C VAL A 28 9.78 -1.55 -8.44
N VAL A 29 11.04 -1.21 -8.10
CA VAL A 29 11.76 -1.82 -6.97
C VAL A 29 11.07 -1.56 -5.61
N PRO A 30 10.80 -0.31 -5.18
CA PRO A 30 10.08 -0.08 -3.92
C PRO A 30 8.66 -0.64 -3.94
N LEU A 31 8.01 -0.68 -5.12
CA LEU A 31 6.70 -1.32 -5.27
C LEU A 31 6.79 -2.84 -5.05
N ALA A 32 7.83 -3.50 -5.54
CA ALA A 32 8.04 -4.92 -5.30
C ALA A 32 8.38 -5.19 -3.82
N LEU A 33 9.23 -4.36 -3.21
CA LEU A 33 9.59 -4.46 -1.80
C LEU A 33 8.40 -4.23 -0.86
N SER A 34 7.39 -3.46 -1.26
CA SER A 34 6.21 -3.23 -0.42
C SER A 34 5.34 -4.48 -0.21
N PHE A 35 5.54 -5.54 -1.00
CA PHE A 35 4.88 -6.83 -0.79
C PHE A 35 5.51 -7.67 0.33
N THR A 36 6.75 -7.37 0.74
CA THR A 36 7.49 -8.21 1.70
C THR A 36 7.36 -7.72 3.14
N VAL A 37 6.84 -6.52 3.37
CA VAL A 37 6.73 -5.90 4.69
C VAL A 37 5.31 -5.38 4.91
N PRO A 38 4.83 -5.28 6.17
CA PRO A 38 3.57 -4.63 6.45
C PRO A 38 3.64 -3.16 6.08
N LEU A 39 2.60 -2.66 5.42
CA LEU A 39 2.44 -1.24 5.09
C LEU A 39 1.98 -0.44 6.30
N TRP A 40 1.20 -1.08 7.16
CA TRP A 40 0.63 -0.47 8.34
C TRP A 40 0.53 -1.49 9.47
N ASN A 41 0.76 -1.05 10.70
CA ASN A 41 0.58 -1.84 11.90
C ASN A 41 -0.43 -1.13 12.81
N ILE A 42 -1.39 -1.90 13.33
CA ILE A 42 -2.34 -1.44 14.33
C ILE A 42 -2.05 -2.22 15.61
N TYR A 43 -1.90 -1.51 16.71
CA TYR A 43 -1.86 -2.08 18.04
C TYR A 43 -2.91 -1.41 18.91
N MET A 44 -3.81 -2.21 19.46
CA MET A 44 -4.90 -1.73 20.31
C MET A 44 -4.76 -2.32 21.70
N LYS A 45 -4.99 -1.47 22.72
CA LYS A 45 -5.01 -1.90 24.11
C LYS A 45 -6.30 -1.45 24.74
N ALA A 46 -6.99 -2.37 25.40
CA ALA A 46 -8.23 -2.09 26.12
C ALA A 46 -8.27 -2.92 27.41
N PRO A 47 -9.09 -2.53 28.41
CA PRO A 47 -9.20 -3.30 29.65
C PRO A 47 -9.56 -4.77 29.46
N GLN A 48 -10.29 -5.11 28.38
CA GLN A 48 -10.71 -6.47 28.03
C GLN A 48 -9.61 -7.28 27.33
N TYR A 49 -8.63 -6.59 26.73
CA TYR A 49 -7.48 -7.20 26.04
C TYR A 49 -6.18 -6.70 26.70
N PRO A 50 -5.82 -7.24 27.88
CA PRO A 50 -4.68 -6.76 28.66
C PRO A 50 -3.34 -6.95 27.92
N GLU A 51 -3.23 -8.02 27.14
CA GLU A 51 -2.08 -8.33 26.25
C GLU A 51 -2.09 -7.49 24.95
N GLY A 52 -3.19 -6.77 24.69
CA GLY A 52 -3.41 -6.02 23.46
C GLY A 52 -3.89 -6.90 22.29
N LEU A 53 -4.25 -6.24 21.20
CA LEU A 53 -4.58 -6.84 19.91
C LEU A 53 -3.69 -6.19 18.86
N SER A 54 -3.09 -7.01 18.00
CA SER A 54 -2.19 -6.55 16.94
C SER A 54 -2.67 -6.99 15.56
N LEU A 55 -2.48 -6.11 14.58
CA LEU A 55 -2.83 -6.37 13.18
C LEU A 55 -1.81 -5.72 12.26
N ASP A 56 -1.13 -6.56 11.48
CA ASP A 56 -0.27 -6.15 10.39
C ASP A 56 -1.04 -6.16 9.07
N ILE A 57 -1.03 -5.03 8.38
CA ILE A 57 -1.71 -4.81 7.11
C ILE A 57 -0.66 -4.83 6.01
N TYR A 58 -0.63 -5.93 5.26
CA TYR A 58 0.14 -6.05 4.03
C TYR A 58 -0.69 -5.60 2.84
N LEU A 59 -0.03 -5.31 1.72
CA LEU A 59 -0.71 -4.91 0.49
C LEU A 59 -1.72 -5.97 -0.03
N HIS A 60 -1.53 -7.24 0.33
CA HIS A 60 -2.27 -8.38 -0.21
C HIS A 60 -2.91 -9.28 0.87
N LYS A 61 -2.66 -9.01 2.16
CA LYS A 61 -3.17 -9.82 3.27
C LYS A 61 -3.22 -9.02 4.57
N LEU A 62 -3.97 -9.56 5.51
CA LEU A 62 -3.98 -9.12 6.90
C LEU A 62 -3.40 -10.24 7.77
N GLU A 63 -2.58 -9.88 8.74
CA GLU A 63 -1.96 -10.82 9.67
C GLU A 63 -2.24 -10.33 11.09
N GLY A 64 -3.12 -11.06 11.80
CA GLY A 64 -3.40 -10.78 13.21
C GLY A 64 -2.31 -11.37 14.10
N GLY A 65 -2.03 -10.73 15.22
CA GLY A 65 -1.24 -11.35 16.28
C GLY A 65 -1.92 -12.56 16.90
N ASN A 66 -1.21 -13.16 17.86
CA ASN A 66 -1.65 -14.37 18.57
C ASN A 66 -2.09 -15.48 17.60
N ASP A 67 -1.19 -15.91 16.71
CA ASP A 67 -1.45 -16.92 15.68
C ASP A 67 -2.67 -16.62 14.78
N GLY A 68 -2.94 -15.33 14.55
CA GLY A 68 -4.05 -14.85 13.73
C GLY A 68 -5.37 -14.68 14.49
N HIS A 69 -5.44 -15.01 15.79
CA HIS A 69 -6.67 -14.84 16.58
C HIS A 69 -7.08 -13.37 16.74
N ASP A 70 -6.10 -12.45 16.82
CA ASP A 70 -6.39 -11.03 17.01
C ASP A 70 -7.29 -10.47 15.90
N ILE A 71 -7.16 -10.95 14.65
CA ILE A 71 -7.99 -10.46 13.54
C ILE A 71 -9.48 -10.77 13.74
N THR A 72 -9.79 -11.90 14.38
CA THR A 72 -11.16 -12.32 14.67
C THR A 72 -11.78 -11.43 15.74
N GLU A 73 -11.03 -11.13 16.80
CA GLU A 73 -11.46 -10.21 17.86
C GLU A 73 -11.64 -8.79 17.32
N ILE A 74 -10.70 -8.30 16.51
CA ILE A 74 -10.77 -6.99 15.87
C ILE A 74 -12.01 -6.88 14.97
N ASN A 75 -12.30 -7.89 14.15
CA ASN A 75 -13.50 -7.92 13.32
C ASN A 75 -14.79 -7.93 14.16
N THR A 76 -14.77 -8.65 15.28
CA THR A 76 -15.89 -8.70 16.22
C THR A 76 -16.14 -7.31 16.80
N LEU A 77 -15.10 -6.63 17.28
CA LEU A 77 -15.19 -5.25 17.79
C LEU A 77 -15.71 -4.28 16.72
N ASN A 78 -15.22 -4.38 15.49
CA ASN A 78 -15.66 -3.55 14.37
C ASN A 78 -17.14 -3.77 13.99
N HIS A 79 -17.72 -4.93 14.34
CA HIS A 79 -19.15 -5.16 14.14
C HIS A 79 -20.02 -4.44 15.19
N TYR A 80 -19.45 -4.10 16.35
CA TYR A 80 -20.17 -3.53 17.50
C TYR A 80 -19.90 -2.04 17.74
N ILE A 81 -19.07 -1.39 16.92
CA ILE A 81 -18.73 0.04 16.97
C ILE A 81 -19.31 0.72 15.74
#